data_AF-A0A9E4KLF2-F1
#
_entry.id   AF-A0A9E4KLF2-F1
#
_cell.length_a   1.000
_cell.length_b   1.000
_cell.length_c   1.000
_cell.angle_alpha   90.00
_cell.angle_beta   90.00
_cell.angle_gamma   90.00
#
_symmetry.space_group_name_H-M   'P 1'
#
loop_
_entity.id
_entity.type
_entity.pdbx_description
1 polymer ?
#
loop_
_entity_poly.entity_id
_entity_poly.type
_entity_poly.pdbx_seq_one_letter_code
_entity_poly.pdbx_strand_id
1 'polypeptide(L)'
;ATPAHALDSALVSNLGKSSDGGSGAMHVLQAQSFTTGGNSLGYALESIDLDIHTAPGSDDLTVTVRESDSGDPGDTVYTLTNPAVLSSGVGTYLAPDDATLDPNTTYWVHIHYSGGGTKPRWRYTNSNNEDSGKHPGWSIGNDRSRSMPGFPLQVR
;
A
#
# COMPACT_ATOMS: atom_id res chain seq x y z
N ALA A 1 27.66 19.51 14.06
CA ALA A 1 26.22 19.26 14.17
C ALA A 1 25.85 18.31 13.04
N THR A 2 25.49 17.08 13.36
CA THR A 2 25.01 16.10 12.38
C THR A 2 23.62 16.55 11.94
N PRO A 3 23.29 16.68 10.64
CA PRO A 3 21.92 16.95 10.24
C PRO A 3 21.06 15.77 10.69
N ALA A 4 19.94 16.08 11.32
CA ALA A 4 18.90 15.11 11.60
C ALA A 4 18.49 14.45 10.27
N HIS A 5 18.39 13.12 10.30
CA HIS A 5 17.76 12.36 9.22
C HIS A 5 16.44 13.04 8.86
N ALA A 6 16.29 13.43 7.60
CA ALA A 6 14.99 13.81 7.06
C ALA A 6 14.03 12.67 7.39
N LEU A 7 12.98 12.96 8.15
CA LEU A 7 11.84 12.07 8.22
C LEU A 7 11.20 12.14 6.84
N ASP A 8 11.56 11.17 6.02
CA ASP A 8 10.75 10.59 4.95
C ASP A 8 9.29 10.57 5.42
N SER A 9 8.53 11.60 5.03
CA SER A 9 7.27 11.98 5.66
C SER A 9 6.13 11.29 4.92
N ALA A 10 5.56 10.26 5.53
CA ALA A 10 4.41 9.55 4.98
C ALA A 10 3.30 10.53 4.53
N LEU A 11 2.87 10.41 3.27
CA LEU A 11 1.76 11.17 2.71
C LEU A 11 0.43 10.72 3.33
N VAL A 12 0.28 9.41 3.53
CA VAL A 12 -0.84 8.82 4.27
C VAL A 12 -0.42 7.47 4.83
N SER A 13 -0.95 7.10 6.01
CA SER A 13 -0.64 5.83 6.66
C SER A 13 -1.82 5.36 7.50
N ASN A 14 -2.02 4.06 7.63
CA ASN A 14 -2.82 3.46 8.70
C ASN A 14 -2.08 2.30 9.38
N LEU A 15 -0.75 2.23 9.24
CA LEU A 15 0.09 1.17 9.84
C LEU A 15 0.04 1.17 11.38
N GLY A 16 -0.15 2.35 11.98
CA GLY A 16 -0.28 2.52 13.43
C GLY A 16 -1.67 2.18 13.98
N LYS A 17 -2.65 1.83 13.13
CA LYS A 17 -3.97 1.45 13.59
C LYS A 17 -4.01 0.03 14.09
N SER A 18 -4.82 -0.16 15.14
CA SER A 18 -5.10 -1.47 15.70
C SER A 18 -5.51 -2.43 14.58
N SER A 19 -4.70 -3.46 14.37
CA SER A 19 -5.11 -4.65 13.64
C SER A 19 -6.00 -5.46 14.57
N ASP A 20 -7.22 -5.81 14.17
CA ASP A 20 -8.16 -6.60 15.01
C ASP A 20 -7.74 -8.08 15.17
N GLY A 21 -6.44 -8.37 15.15
CA GLY A 21 -5.88 -9.73 15.27
C GLY A 21 -6.21 -10.66 14.10
N GLY A 22 -6.99 -10.19 13.11
CA GLY A 22 -7.34 -10.94 11.91
C GLY A 22 -6.18 -10.96 10.93
N SER A 23 -5.84 -12.17 10.46
CA SER A 23 -5.07 -12.37 9.23
C SER A 23 -5.91 -13.22 8.30
N GLY A 24 -5.93 -12.88 7.02
CA GLY A 24 -6.59 -13.68 6.00
C GLY A 24 -5.56 -14.23 5.05
N ALA A 25 -5.81 -15.44 4.55
CA ALA A 25 -5.06 -15.94 3.42
C ALA A 25 -5.32 -15.03 2.21
N MET A 26 -4.28 -14.69 1.45
CA MET A 26 -4.49 -14.09 0.14
C MET A 26 -5.39 -15.00 -0.71
N HIS A 27 -6.55 -14.48 -1.12
CA HIS A 27 -7.35 -15.06 -2.19
C HIS A 27 -6.79 -14.60 -3.55
N VAL A 28 -5.52 -14.91 -3.82
CA VAL A 28 -4.77 -14.59 -5.06
C VAL A 28 -4.61 -13.08 -5.35
N LEU A 29 -5.59 -12.24 -5.01
CA LEU A 29 -5.72 -10.82 -5.34
C LEU A 29 -6.23 -10.05 -4.12
N GLN A 30 -5.58 -8.94 -3.78
CA GLN A 30 -6.08 -7.94 -2.83
C GLN A 30 -5.81 -6.54 -3.37
N ALA A 31 -6.73 -5.62 -3.12
CA ALA A 31 -6.57 -4.22 -3.51
C ALA A 31 -7.08 -3.27 -2.44
N GLN A 32 -6.34 -2.19 -2.21
CA GLN A 32 -6.66 -1.12 -1.30
C GLN A 32 -6.49 0.22 -2.02
N SER A 33 -7.52 1.05 -2.00
CA SER A 33 -7.47 2.37 -2.62
C SER A 33 -6.84 3.41 -1.70
N PHE A 34 -6.28 4.45 -2.30
CA PHE A 34 -5.89 5.69 -1.66
C PHE A 34 -6.13 6.86 -2.61
N THR A 35 -6.40 8.03 -2.06
CA THR A 35 -6.63 9.26 -2.83
C THR A 35 -5.57 10.30 -2.47
N THR A 36 -4.96 10.89 -3.49
CA THR A 36 -3.95 11.93 -3.35
C THR A 36 -4.56 13.28 -2.94
N GLY A 37 -3.75 14.15 -2.34
CA GLY A 37 -4.15 15.52 -2.03
C GLY A 37 -4.18 16.45 -3.26
N GLY A 38 -4.50 17.72 -3.04
CA GLY A 38 -4.74 18.68 -4.11
C GLY A 38 -3.54 19.49 -4.61
N ASN A 39 -2.29 19.04 -4.42
CA ASN A 39 -1.13 19.79 -4.90
C ASN A 39 -1.07 19.78 -6.44
N SER A 40 -1.24 20.93 -7.08
CA SER A 40 -1.26 21.06 -8.55
C SER A 40 -0.03 20.54 -9.29
N LEU A 41 1.10 20.36 -8.60
CA LEU A 41 2.32 19.80 -9.21
C LEU A 41 2.35 18.26 -9.18
N GLY A 42 1.35 17.61 -8.60
CA GLY A 42 1.36 16.18 -8.33
C GLY A 42 2.25 15.82 -7.16
N TYR A 43 2.57 14.53 -7.07
CA TYR A 43 3.41 13.95 -6.02
C TYR A 43 4.37 12.94 -6.63
N ALA A 44 5.64 12.99 -6.25
CA ALA A 44 6.52 11.85 -6.50
C ALA A 44 6.10 10.71 -5.58
N LEU A 45 5.99 9.51 -6.12
CA LEU A 45 5.80 8.30 -5.33
C LEU A 45 7.17 7.66 -5.14
N GLU A 46 7.65 7.57 -3.90
CA GLU A 46 8.93 6.94 -3.60
C GLU A 46 8.72 5.45 -3.27
N SER A 47 7.73 5.17 -2.44
CA SER A 47 7.49 3.81 -1.96
C SER A 47 6.10 3.60 -1.39
N ILE A 48 5.75 2.31 -1.26
CA ILE A 48 4.61 1.86 -0.50
C ILE A 48 5.09 0.86 0.54
N ASP A 49 4.76 1.10 1.81
CA ASP A 49 5.02 0.15 2.88
C ASP A 49 3.76 -0.68 3.16
N LEU A 50 3.92 -2.00 3.31
CA LEU A 50 2.82 -2.92 3.59
C LEU A 50 3.17 -3.84 4.76
N ASP A 51 2.21 -4.12 5.65
CA ASP A 51 2.42 -4.99 6.82
C ASP A 51 1.98 -6.45 6.57
N ILE A 52 2.97 -7.31 6.36
CA ILE A 52 2.80 -8.74 6.12
C ILE A 52 2.68 -9.49 7.45
N HIS A 53 1.58 -10.20 7.67
CA HIS A 53 1.47 -11.12 8.80
C HIS A 53 2.33 -12.38 8.60
N THR A 54 2.22 -13.00 7.42
CA THR A 54 2.97 -14.21 7.07
C THR A 54 3.58 -14.02 5.69
N ALA A 55 4.91 -14.02 5.62
CA ALA A 55 5.64 -13.92 4.35
C ALA A 55 5.35 -15.11 3.42
N PRO A 56 5.37 -14.90 2.09
CA PRO A 56 5.30 -16.00 1.15
C PRO A 56 6.60 -16.83 1.23
N GLY A 57 6.50 -18.11 0.85
CA GLY A 57 7.67 -19.00 0.78
C GLY A 57 8.51 -18.83 -0.49
N SER A 58 8.07 -17.99 -1.43
CA SER A 58 8.71 -17.67 -2.71
C SER A 58 8.50 -16.20 -3.07
N ASP A 59 9.31 -15.68 -3.99
CA ASP A 59 9.26 -14.29 -4.46
C ASP A 59 8.15 -14.02 -5.50
N ASP A 60 7.14 -14.88 -5.59
CA ASP A 60 6.03 -14.78 -6.56
C ASP A 60 4.96 -13.74 -6.17
N LEU A 61 5.37 -12.72 -5.40
CA LEU A 61 4.55 -11.60 -4.98
C LEU A 61 4.79 -10.41 -5.91
N THR A 62 3.73 -9.79 -6.39
CA THR A 62 3.81 -8.57 -7.19
C THR A 62 2.93 -7.50 -6.56
N VAL A 63 3.50 -6.33 -6.34
CA VAL A 63 2.79 -5.14 -5.86
C VAL A 63 2.76 -4.11 -7.00
N THR A 64 1.56 -3.63 -7.31
CA THR A 64 1.32 -2.67 -8.38
C THR A 64 0.50 -1.50 -7.88
N VAL A 65 0.76 -0.31 -8.41
CA VAL A 65 -0.16 0.83 -8.33
C VAL A 65 -0.99 0.85 -9.60
N ARG A 66 -2.31 0.93 -9.44
CA ARG A 66 -3.28 0.91 -10.53
C ARG A 66 -4.17 2.13 -10.49
N GLU A 67 -4.66 2.54 -11.64
CA GLU A 67 -5.70 3.56 -11.73
C GLU A 67 -6.98 3.06 -11.08
N SER A 68 -7.85 3.98 -10.70
CA SER A 68 -9.21 3.64 -10.33
C SER A 68 -10.10 3.66 -11.58
N ASP A 69 -10.75 2.54 -11.88
CA ASP A 69 -11.80 2.44 -12.89
C ASP A 69 -13.12 2.13 -12.20
N SER A 70 -14.02 3.13 -12.17
CA SER A 70 -15.39 2.97 -11.67
C SER A 70 -15.51 2.43 -10.22
N GLY A 71 -14.48 2.65 -9.40
CA GLY A 71 -14.42 2.16 -8.01
C GLY A 71 -13.73 0.81 -7.84
N ASP A 72 -13.13 0.27 -8.91
CA ASP A 72 -12.31 -0.93 -8.90
C ASP A 72 -10.88 -0.63 -9.40
N PRO A 73 -9.88 -1.50 -9.12
CA PRO A 73 -8.55 -1.38 -9.71
C PRO A 73 -8.59 -1.57 -11.23
N GLY A 74 -8.19 -0.56 -11.99
CA GLY A 74 -8.08 -0.58 -13.44
C GLY A 74 -6.70 -1.01 -13.93
N ASP A 75 -6.17 -0.26 -14.90
CA ASP A 75 -4.86 -0.52 -15.53
C ASP A 75 -3.70 -0.26 -14.56
N THR A 76 -2.59 -0.96 -14.79
CA THR A 76 -1.37 -0.79 -13.99
C THR A 76 -0.62 0.45 -14.41
N VAL A 77 -0.40 1.36 -13.46
CA VAL A 77 0.42 2.56 -13.62
C VAL A 77 1.88 2.24 -13.31
N TYR A 78 2.12 1.60 -12.17
CA TYR A 78 3.47 1.25 -11.71
C TYR A 78 3.52 -0.19 -11.19
N THR A 79 4.63 -0.87 -11.49
CA THR A 79 5.02 -2.10 -10.79
C THR A 79 6.12 -1.74 -9.81
N LEU A 80 5.90 -2.08 -8.54
CA LEU A 80 6.86 -1.77 -7.48
C LEU A 80 7.91 -2.87 -7.36
N THR A 81 9.11 -2.48 -6.95
CA THR A 81 10.19 -3.41 -6.65
C THR A 81 10.03 -3.93 -5.23
N ASN A 82 9.92 -5.24 -5.09
CA ASN A 82 9.87 -5.91 -3.79
C ASN A 82 11.15 -5.65 -2.97
N PRO A 83 11.08 -5.69 -1.64
CA PRO A 83 12.28 -5.74 -0.82
C PRO A 83 13.08 -7.00 -1.15
N ALA A 84 14.41 -6.93 -0.98
CA ALA A 84 15.33 -8.04 -1.29
C ALA A 84 15.02 -9.33 -0.53
N VAL A 85 14.33 -9.22 0.61
CA VAL A 85 13.84 -10.34 1.41
C VAL A 85 12.40 -10.05 1.82
N LEU A 86 11.48 -10.95 1.46
CA LEU A 86 10.10 -10.91 1.95
C LEU A 86 10.04 -11.54 3.34
N SER A 87 9.68 -10.75 4.35
CA SER A 87 9.53 -11.18 5.74
C SER A 87 8.20 -10.71 6.33
N SER A 88 7.76 -11.36 7.41
CA SER A 88 6.66 -10.82 8.22
C SER A 88 7.05 -9.47 8.83
N GLY A 89 6.07 -8.57 8.96
CA GLY A 89 6.23 -7.18 9.36
C GLY A 89 6.10 -6.23 8.18
N VAL A 90 6.49 -4.97 8.41
CA VAL A 90 6.44 -3.92 7.40
C VAL A 90 7.55 -4.13 6.38
N GLY A 91 7.17 -4.29 5.12
CA GLY A 91 8.07 -4.32 3.97
C GLY A 91 7.88 -3.08 3.10
N THR A 92 8.98 -2.52 2.61
CA THR A 92 9.00 -1.35 1.71
C THR A 92 9.13 -1.80 0.27
N TYR A 93 8.20 -1.34 -0.57
CA TYR A 93 8.13 -1.63 -2.00
C TYR A 93 8.43 -0.35 -2.77
N LEU A 94 9.56 -0.33 -3.49
CA LEU A 94 10.07 0.87 -4.13
C LEU A 94 9.36 1.13 -5.45
N ALA A 95 8.93 2.36 -5.66
CA ALA A 95 8.42 2.80 -6.96
C ALA A 95 9.59 3.07 -7.93
N PRO A 96 9.33 3.08 -9.25
CA PRO A 96 10.28 3.61 -10.23
C PRO A 96 10.69 5.05 -9.91
N ASP A 97 11.93 5.43 -10.23
CA ASP A 97 12.50 6.76 -9.90
C ASP A 97 11.69 7.95 -10.45
N ASP A 98 10.91 7.75 -11.51
CA ASP A 98 10.07 8.74 -12.18
C ASP A 98 8.57 8.57 -11.87
N ALA A 99 8.22 7.77 -10.87
CA ALA A 99 6.84 7.54 -10.50
C ALA A 99 6.19 8.82 -9.92
N THR A 100 5.10 9.25 -10.56
CA THR A 100 4.34 10.42 -10.15
C THR A 100 2.86 10.11 -10.05
N LEU A 101 2.19 10.76 -9.12
CA LEU A 101 0.75 10.66 -8.91
C LEU A 101 0.09 12.02 -9.14
N ASP A 102 -1.03 11.99 -9.85
CA ASP A 102 -1.83 13.18 -10.12
C ASP A 102 -2.56 13.65 -8.86
N PRO A 103 -2.84 14.97 -8.73
CA PRO A 103 -3.58 15.49 -7.58
C PRO A 103 -5.07 15.16 -7.61
N ASN A 104 -5.64 14.96 -6.42
CA ASN A 104 -7.05 14.60 -6.21
C ASN A 104 -7.46 13.33 -6.99
N THR A 105 -6.54 12.41 -7.18
CA THR A 105 -6.74 11.18 -7.95
C THR A 105 -6.74 9.97 -7.04
N THR A 106 -7.66 9.04 -7.29
CA THR A 106 -7.72 7.76 -6.59
C THR A 106 -6.93 6.72 -7.35
N TYR A 107 -6.04 6.04 -6.63
CA TYR A 107 -5.27 4.90 -7.11
C TYR A 107 -5.52 3.69 -6.22
N TRP A 108 -5.09 2.52 -6.69
CA TRP A 108 -5.18 1.25 -5.97
C TRP A 108 -3.81 0.63 -5.81
N VAL A 109 -3.45 0.27 -4.59
CA VAL A 109 -2.38 -0.69 -4.35
C VAL A 109 -2.98 -2.08 -4.56
N HIS A 110 -2.49 -2.78 -5.58
CA HIS A 110 -2.94 -4.11 -5.94
C HIS A 110 -1.81 -5.12 -5.75
N ILE A 111 -2.10 -6.14 -4.95
CA ILE A 111 -1.18 -7.19 -4.55
C ILE A 111 -1.64 -8.49 -5.19
N HIS A 112 -0.74 -9.14 -5.93
CA HIS A 112 -0.97 -10.43 -6.56
C HIS A 112 0.08 -11.43 -6.11
N TYR A 113 -0.34 -12.63 -5.74
CA TYR A 113 0.58 -13.74 -5.44
C TYR A 113 0.24 -14.95 -6.32
N SER A 114 1.23 -15.42 -7.08
CA SER A 114 1.07 -16.51 -8.05
C SER A 114 1.80 -17.81 -7.68
N GLY A 115 2.50 -17.82 -6.54
CA GLY A 115 3.33 -18.96 -6.12
C GLY A 115 2.53 -20.18 -5.63
N GLY A 116 3.13 -21.35 -5.77
CA GLY A 116 2.58 -22.63 -5.30
C GLY A 116 2.87 -22.97 -3.83
N GLY A 117 3.72 -22.17 -3.16
CA GLY A 117 4.15 -22.39 -1.77
C GLY A 117 3.24 -21.79 -0.71
N THR A 118 3.81 -21.46 0.45
CA THR A 118 3.09 -20.76 1.54
C THR A 118 2.48 -19.47 1.02
N LYS A 119 1.15 -19.38 1.06
CA LYS A 119 0.43 -18.16 0.68
C LYS A 119 0.70 -17.07 1.70
N PRO A 120 1.03 -15.85 1.27
CA PRO A 120 1.21 -14.76 2.20
C PRO A 120 -0.12 -14.42 2.89
N ARG A 121 0.00 -13.92 4.12
CA ARG A 121 -1.12 -13.38 4.89
C ARG A 121 -0.82 -11.94 5.22
N TRP A 122 -1.80 -11.08 5.03
CA TRP A 122 -1.70 -9.67 5.39
C TRP A 122 -2.33 -9.44 6.75
N ARG A 123 -1.78 -8.50 7.50
CA ARG A 123 -2.54 -7.95 8.62
C ARG A 123 -3.71 -7.17 8.05
N TYR A 124 -4.79 -7.14 8.80
CA TYR A 124 -5.94 -6.31 8.47
C TYR A 124 -6.13 -5.26 9.53
N THR A 125 -6.72 -4.14 9.13
CA THR A 125 -7.33 -3.20 10.07
C THR A 125 -8.79 -3.00 9.71
N ASN A 126 -9.66 -3.00 10.72
CA ASN A 126 -11.04 -2.56 10.57
C ASN A 126 -11.19 -1.06 10.84
N SER A 127 -10.06 -0.37 11.09
CA SER A 127 -10.06 1.07 11.25
C SER A 127 -10.13 1.74 9.89
N ASN A 128 -11.16 2.57 9.72
CA ASN A 128 -11.27 3.49 8.60
C ASN A 128 -10.45 4.78 8.84
N ASN A 129 -9.71 4.86 9.95
CA ASN A 129 -8.97 6.05 10.32
C ASN A 129 -7.53 5.92 9.86
N GLU A 130 -6.96 7.01 9.37
CA GLU A 130 -5.52 7.11 9.12
C GLU A 130 -4.77 7.64 10.35
N ASP A 131 -3.46 7.46 10.33
CA ASP A 131 -2.54 7.97 11.35
C ASP A 131 -2.48 9.49 11.35
N SER A 132 -2.30 10.04 12.56
CA SER A 132 -2.15 11.48 12.75
C SER A 132 -0.91 11.97 12.00
N GLY A 133 -1.04 13.10 11.31
CA GLY A 133 0.05 13.65 10.50
C GLY A 133 -0.03 13.33 9.01
N LYS A 134 -1.12 12.70 8.54
CA LYS A 134 -1.37 12.57 7.10
C LYS A 134 -1.32 13.92 6.39
N HIS A 135 -0.79 13.92 5.17
CA HIS A 135 -0.70 15.12 4.36
C HIS A 135 -2.12 15.62 4.00
N PRO A 136 -2.39 16.93 4.00
CA PRO A 136 -3.72 17.46 3.68
C PRO A 136 -4.28 16.93 2.36
N GLY A 137 -5.55 16.53 2.37
CA GLY A 137 -6.27 16.00 1.21
C GLY A 137 -6.05 14.51 0.95
N TRP A 138 -5.06 13.88 1.57
CA TRP A 138 -4.82 12.45 1.41
C TRP A 138 -5.77 11.59 2.24
N SER A 139 -6.15 10.45 1.68
CA SER A 139 -6.95 9.44 2.38
C SER A 139 -6.66 8.03 1.89
N ILE A 140 -6.90 7.04 2.76
CA ILE A 140 -6.97 5.63 2.37
C ILE A 140 -8.46 5.29 2.23
N GLY A 141 -8.83 4.71 1.09
CA GLY A 141 -10.24 4.42 0.80
C GLY A 141 -10.80 3.34 1.72
N ASN A 142 -12.10 3.41 1.99
CA ASN A 142 -12.80 2.38 2.74
C ASN A 142 -13.31 1.24 1.83
N ASP A 143 -13.26 1.50 0.51
CA ASP A 143 -13.71 0.60 -0.54
C ASP A 143 -12.61 -0.41 -0.90
N ARG A 144 -13.04 -1.65 -1.09
CA ARG A 144 -12.23 -2.86 -1.07
C ARG A 144 -12.63 -3.77 -2.21
N SER A 145 -11.68 -4.20 -3.03
CA SER A 145 -11.96 -5.21 -4.07
C SER A 145 -12.16 -6.57 -3.38
N ARG A 146 -13.41 -7.04 -3.38
CA ARG A 146 -13.97 -8.19 -2.63
C ARG A 146 -14.15 -7.97 -1.12
N SER A 147 -15.10 -8.74 -0.56
CA SER A 147 -15.60 -8.74 0.82
C SER A 147 -14.57 -9.15 1.90
N MET A 148 -13.35 -8.61 1.83
CA MET A 148 -12.24 -8.82 2.77
C MET A 148 -11.96 -7.53 3.54
N PRO A 149 -11.59 -7.57 4.82
CA PRO A 149 -11.11 -6.37 5.52
C PRO A 149 -9.86 -5.78 4.83
N GLY A 150 -9.69 -4.45 4.91
CA GLY A 150 -8.58 -3.73 4.27
C GLY A 150 -7.23 -4.05 4.91
N PHE A 151 -6.13 -3.83 4.18
CA PHE A 151 -4.78 -4.04 4.70
C PHE A 151 -4.11 -2.71 5.10
N PRO A 152 -3.26 -2.71 6.15
CA PRO A 152 -2.46 -1.56 6.50
C PRO A 152 -1.46 -1.21 5.41
N LEU A 153 -1.41 0.08 5.03
CA LEU A 153 -0.52 0.62 4.02
C LEU A 153 0.01 2.00 4.45
N GLN A 154 1.19 2.35 3.94
CA GLN A 154 1.72 3.71 4.02
C GLN A 154 2.28 4.12 2.66
N VAL A 155 1.90 5.31 2.19
CA VAL A 155 2.40 5.92 0.95
C VAL A 155 3.43 6.98 1.32
N ARG A 156 4.56 6.99 0.62
CA ARG A 156 5.60 8.01 0.73
C ARG A 156 5.88 8.65 -0.62
#